data_AF-A0A7S7RNL8-F1
#
_entry.id   AF-A0A7S7RNL8-F1
#
_cell.length_a   1.000
_cell.length_b   1.000
_cell.length_c   1.000
_cell.angle_alpha   90.00
_cell.angle_beta   90.00
_cell.angle_gamma   90.00
#
_symmetry.space_group_name_H-M   'P 1'
#
loop_
_entity.id
_entity.type
_entity.pdbx_description
1 polymer ?
#
loop_
_entity_poly.entity_id
_entity_poly.type
_entity_poly.pdbx_seq_one_letter_code
_entity_poly.pdbx_strand_id
1 'polypeptide(L)'
;MFDFVSSDWFTITLEVVFLIFIAYDLKKYFETKKREYIVNIVLTFAFFVWAIVPFYNSYMTWEDKDKTELISTCKKENNETLCNCLDDKIFKEYTYDEFKNIDKNGTEFKAFVKEAKEECLDDSWF
;
A
#
# COMPACT_ATOMS: atom_id res chain seq x y z
N MET A 1 1.19 3.18 -13.08
CA MET A 1 0.43 4.47 -13.07
C MET A 1 0.04 4.95 -11.67
N PHE A 2 0.02 4.09 -10.63
CA PHE A 2 -0.13 4.50 -9.23
C PHE A 2 1.09 4.17 -8.35
N ASP A 3 2.29 4.02 -8.94
CA ASP A 3 3.51 3.66 -8.19
C ASP A 3 3.91 4.72 -7.15
N PHE A 4 3.42 5.95 -7.30
CA PHE A 4 3.53 6.99 -6.28
C PHE A 4 2.65 6.70 -5.06
N VAL A 5 1.46 6.12 -5.24
CA VAL A 5 0.51 5.84 -4.14
C VAL A 5 1.04 4.76 -3.20
N SER A 6 1.91 3.88 -3.71
CA SER A 6 2.59 2.85 -2.94
C SER A 6 3.95 3.24 -2.38
N SER A 7 4.42 4.45 -2.65
CA SER A 7 5.65 4.91 -2.01
C SER A 7 5.36 5.16 -0.53
N ASP A 8 6.21 4.64 0.36
CA ASP A 8 6.22 5.02 1.77
C ASP A 8 6.10 6.55 1.95
N TRP A 9 6.69 7.30 1.01
CA TRP A 9 6.61 8.76 0.97
C TRP A 9 5.20 9.31 0.75
N PHE A 10 4.36 8.65 -0.06
CA PHE A 10 2.98 9.06 -0.27
C PHE A 10 2.13 8.83 0.96
N THR A 11 2.25 7.66 1.59
CA THR A 11 1.56 7.36 2.86
C THR A 11 1.96 8.36 3.93
N ILE A 12 3.28 8.61 4.09
CA ILE A 12 3.80 9.61 5.03
C ILE A 12 3.27 11.02 4.69
N THR A 13 3.26 11.40 3.42
CA THR A 13 2.75 12.72 2.99
C THR A 13 1.25 12.84 3.28
N LEU A 14 0.47 11.78 3.02
CA LEU A 14 -0.96 11.74 3.24
C LEU A 14 -1.28 11.85 4.74
N GLU A 15 -0.55 11.12 5.59
CA GLU A 15 -0.63 11.23 7.05
C GLU A 15 -0.34 12.65 7.55
N VAL A 16 0.71 13.29 7.01
CA VAL A 16 1.05 14.68 7.35
C VAL A 16 -0.06 15.64 6.96
N VAL A 17 -0.66 15.48 5.77
CA VAL A 17 -1.79 16.29 5.31
C VAL A 17 -3.00 16.11 6.23
N PHE A 18 -3.31 14.88 6.63
CA PHE A 18 -4.38 14.59 7.58
C PHE A 18 -4.15 15.24 8.95
N LEU A 19 -2.93 15.19 9.48
CA LEU A 19 -2.57 15.86 10.73
C LEU A 19 -2.74 17.38 10.63
N ILE A 20 -2.37 17.98 9.49
CA ILE A 20 -2.56 19.42 9.25
C ILE A 20 -4.05 19.78 9.25
N PHE A 21 -4.91 19.00 8.59
CA PHE A 21 -6.35 19.25 8.58
C PHE A 21 -6.96 19.13 9.98
N ILE A 22 -6.62 18.07 10.72
CA ILE A 22 -7.09 17.91 12.10
C ILE A 22 -6.60 19.06 12.99
N ALA A 23 -5.34 19.46 12.88
CA ALA A 23 -4.79 20.58 13.65
C ALA A 23 -5.46 21.92 13.32
N TYR A 24 -5.73 22.16 12.03
CA TYR A 24 -6.46 23.34 11.57
C TYR A 24 -7.88 23.39 12.13
N ASP A 25 -8.63 22.29 12.01
CA ASP A 25 -10.00 22.21 12.49
C ASP A 25 -10.07 22.27 14.02
N LEU A 26 -9.12 21.67 14.73
CA LEU A 26 -8.99 21.82 16.19
C LEU A 26 -8.74 23.26 16.59
N LYS A 27 -7.79 23.95 15.94
CA LYS A 27 -7.52 25.36 16.20
C LYS A 27 -8.77 26.21 15.96
N LYS A 28 -9.45 26.00 14.84
CA LYS A 28 -10.68 26.73 14.50
C LYS A 28 -11.83 26.41 15.44
N TYR A 29 -11.92 25.18 15.93
CA TYR A 29 -12.87 24.79 16.95
C TYR A 29 -12.62 25.53 18.27
N PHE A 30 -11.38 25.66 18.72
CA PHE A 30 -11.07 26.42 19.93
C PHE A 30 -11.39 27.92 19.79
N GLU A 31 -11.16 28.50 18.59
CA GLU A 31 -11.46 29.91 18.31
C GLU A 31 -12.97 30.19 18.23
N THR A 32 -13.74 29.32 17.58
CA THR A 32 -15.14 29.61 17.22
C THR A 32 -16.17 28.80 18.01
N LYS A 33 -15.78 27.67 18.60
CA LYS A 33 -16.64 26.65 19.24
C LYS A 33 -17.79 26.15 18.36
N LYS A 34 -17.69 26.28 17.04
CA LYS A 34 -18.70 25.77 16.11
C LYS A 34 -18.61 24.25 15.97
N ARG A 35 -19.77 23.58 16.00
CA ARG A 35 -19.88 22.11 15.85
C ARG A 35 -19.44 21.60 14.49
N GLU A 36 -19.49 22.44 13.45
CA GLU A 36 -19.04 22.12 12.09
C GLU A 36 -17.61 21.58 12.07
N TYR A 37 -16.71 22.16 12.87
CA TYR A 37 -15.31 21.72 12.95
C TYR A 37 -15.15 20.34 13.60
N ILE A 38 -16.01 19.97 14.56
CA ILE A 38 -16.03 18.61 15.12
C ILE A 38 -16.46 17.61 14.05
N VAL A 39 -17.50 17.96 13.28
CA VAL A 39 -17.99 17.09 12.19
C VAL A 39 -16.91 16.92 11.12
N ASN A 40 -16.19 17.98 10.76
CA ASN A 40 -15.05 17.90 9.85
C ASN A 40 -13.94 16.99 10.37
N ILE A 41 -13.59 17.06 11.65
CA ILE A 41 -12.60 16.16 12.27
C ILE A 41 -13.06 14.70 12.15
N VAL A 42 -14.31 14.40 12.50
CA VAL A 42 -14.86 13.03 12.41
C VAL A 42 -14.86 12.52 10.96
N LEU A 43 -15.27 13.36 10.00
CA LEU A 43 -15.23 13.02 8.58
C LEU A 43 -13.80 12.78 8.10
N THR A 44 -12.86 13.59 8.55
CA THR A 44 -11.43 13.46 8.23
C THR A 44 -10.89 12.12 8.75
N PHE A 45 -11.25 11.73 9.98
CA PHE A 45 -10.91 10.40 10.51
C PHE A 45 -11.55 9.26 9.73
N ALA A 46 -12.83 9.37 9.35
CA ALA A 46 -13.49 8.35 8.56
C ALA A 46 -12.82 8.19 7.18
N PHE A 47 -12.43 9.30 6.56
CA PHE A 47 -11.71 9.28 5.28
C PHE A 47 -10.30 8.73 5.42
N PHE A 48 -9.58 9.05 6.50
CA PHE A 48 -8.28 8.46 6.84
C PHE A 48 -8.36 6.94 6.91
N VAL A 49 -9.33 6.41 7.68
CA VAL A 49 -9.54 4.97 7.81
C VAL A 49 -9.88 4.35 6.45
N TRP A 50 -10.81 4.93 5.70
CA TRP A 50 -11.20 4.40 4.40
C TRP A 50 -10.05 4.38 3.38
N ALA A 51 -9.22 5.43 3.36
CA ALA A 51 -8.12 5.56 2.40
C ALA A 51 -6.89 4.71 2.77
N ILE A 52 -6.58 4.58 4.07
CA ILE A 52 -5.31 3.98 4.53
C ILE A 52 -5.46 2.52 4.94
N VAL A 53 -6.61 2.09 5.47
CA VAL A 53 -6.83 0.67 5.86
C VAL A 53 -6.59 -0.33 4.72
N PRO A 54 -7.08 -0.14 3.49
CA PRO A 54 -6.79 -1.09 2.40
C PRO A 54 -5.29 -1.21 2.11
N PHE A 55 -4.52 -0.11 2.23
CA PHE A 55 -3.06 -0.14 2.10
C PHE A 55 -2.37 -0.85 3.27
N TYR A 56 -2.88 -0.64 4.49
CA TYR A 56 -2.31 -1.27 5.69
C TYR A 56 -2.56 -2.78 5.70
N ASN A 57 -3.76 -3.22 5.31
CA ASN A 57 -4.12 -4.64 5.33
C ASN A 57 -3.37 -5.49 4.32
N SER A 58 -3.00 -4.96 3.15
CA SER A 58 -2.20 -5.73 2.18
C SER A 58 -0.71 -5.73 2.54
N TYR A 59 -0.15 -4.60 3.01
CA TYR A 59 1.29 -4.46 3.24
C TYR A 59 1.80 -4.89 4.64
N MET A 60 0.98 -4.72 5.69
CA MET A 60 1.38 -4.94 7.10
C MET A 60 0.92 -6.27 7.70
N THR A 61 0.05 -7.04 7.03
CA THR A 61 -0.34 -8.39 7.50
C THR A 61 0.77 -9.42 7.32
N TRP A 62 1.78 -9.12 6.52
CA TRP A 62 2.90 -10.01 6.26
C TRP A 62 3.98 -9.87 7.34
N GLU A 63 4.29 -10.95 8.07
CA GLU A 63 5.44 -10.96 9.00
C GLU A 63 6.77 -10.94 8.23
N ASP A 64 7.81 -10.34 8.82
CA ASP A 64 9.14 -10.21 8.19
C ASP A 64 9.75 -11.56 7.76
N LYS A 65 9.41 -12.64 8.46
CA LYS A 65 9.85 -14.01 8.15
C LYS A 65 9.23 -14.51 6.84
N ASP A 66 7.96 -14.21 6.61
CA ASP A 66 7.21 -14.62 5.43
C ASP A 66 7.65 -13.83 4.19
N LYS A 67 7.94 -12.53 4.37
CA LYS A 67 8.55 -11.69 3.32
C LYS A 67 9.90 -12.25 2.84
N THR A 68 10.70 -12.80 3.77
CA THR A 68 12.03 -13.36 3.47
C THR A 68 11.94 -14.63 2.59
N GLU A 69 10.90 -15.45 2.75
CA GLU A 69 10.69 -16.66 1.94
C GLU A 69 10.35 -16.31 0.48
N LEU A 70 9.58 -15.25 0.28
CA LEU A 70 9.20 -14.74 -1.05
C LEU A 70 10.41 -14.16 -1.80
N ILE A 71 11.18 -13.29 -1.12
CA ILE A 71 12.44 -12.72 -1.61
C ILE A 71 13.43 -13.83 -2.04
N SER A 72 13.46 -14.95 -1.33
CA SER A 72 14.34 -16.08 -1.68
C SER A 72 13.99 -16.77 -3.00
N THR A 73 12.71 -16.73 -3.39
CA THR A 73 12.23 -17.30 -4.65
C THR A 73 12.73 -16.48 -5.83
N CYS A 74 12.73 -15.16 -5.69
CA CYS A 74 13.14 -14.25 -6.75
C CYS A 74 14.66 -14.05 -6.84
N LYS A 75 15.42 -14.29 -5.76
CA LYS A 75 16.91 -14.30 -5.77
C LYS A 75 17.54 -15.21 -6.84
N LYS A 76 16.80 -16.17 -7.40
CA LYS A 76 17.27 -17.00 -8.53
C LYS A 76 17.38 -16.24 -9.85
N GLU A 77 16.66 -15.13 -10.04
CA GLU A 77 16.65 -14.36 -11.29
C GLU A 77 17.77 -13.29 -11.38
N ASN A 78 18.62 -13.13 -10.35
CA ASN A 78 19.80 -12.24 -10.34
C ASN A 78 19.54 -10.74 -10.66
N ASN A 79 18.28 -10.29 -10.63
CA ASN A 79 17.92 -8.88 -10.81
C ASN A 79 17.13 -8.40 -9.57
N GLU A 80 17.83 -7.75 -8.65
CA GLU A 80 17.25 -7.27 -7.39
C GLU A 80 16.12 -6.26 -7.60
N THR A 81 16.23 -5.38 -8.61
CA THR A 81 15.20 -4.37 -8.90
C THR A 81 13.90 -5.01 -9.38
N LEU A 82 14.01 -5.97 -10.30
CA LEU A 82 12.86 -6.72 -10.80
C LEU A 82 12.15 -7.48 -9.67
N CYS A 83 12.94 -8.10 -8.80
CA CYS A 83 12.41 -8.87 -7.68
C CYS A 83 11.72 -8.01 -6.64
N ASN A 84 12.29 -6.86 -6.29
CA ASN A 84 11.64 -5.94 -5.37
C ASN A 84 10.29 -5.44 -5.93
N CYS A 85 10.21 -5.19 -7.24
CA CYS A 85 8.97 -4.78 -7.89
C CYS A 85 7.91 -5.90 -7.89
N LEU A 86 8.31 -7.13 -8.20
CA LEU A 86 7.41 -8.29 -8.16
C LEU A 86 6.90 -8.58 -6.74
N ASP A 87 7.79 -8.54 -5.75
CA ASP A 87 7.45 -8.77 -4.35
C ASP A 87 6.44 -7.71 -3.86
N ASP A 88 6.66 -6.44 -4.20
CA ASP A 88 5.78 -5.32 -3.85
C ASP A 88 4.39 -5.43 -4.51
N LYS A 89 4.32 -5.92 -5.76
CA LYS A 89 3.05 -6.23 -6.43
C LYS A 89 2.31 -7.37 -5.74
N ILE A 90 3.02 -8.43 -5.35
CA ILE A 90 2.44 -9.59 -4.66
C ILE A 90 1.88 -9.18 -3.29
N PHE A 91 2.63 -8.40 -2.51
CA PHE A 91 2.19 -7.93 -1.20
C PHE A 91 0.96 -7.02 -1.27
N LYS A 92 0.78 -6.27 -2.37
CA LYS A 92 -0.39 -5.40 -2.55
C LYS A 92 -1.64 -6.15 -2.98
N GLU A 93 -1.48 -7.16 -3.83
CA GLU A 93 -2.62 -7.89 -4.40
C GLU A 93 -3.16 -8.94 -3.44
N TYR A 94 -2.30 -9.60 -2.66
CA TYR A 94 -2.67 -10.73 -1.82
C TYR A 94 -2.37 -10.48 -0.35
N THR A 95 -3.31 -10.87 0.50
CA THR A 95 -3.00 -11.09 1.92
C THR A 95 -2.12 -12.34 2.08
N TYR A 96 -1.43 -12.45 3.22
CA TYR A 96 -0.59 -13.63 3.49
C TYR A 96 -1.36 -14.96 3.38
N ASP A 97 -2.57 -15.03 3.94
CA ASP A 97 -3.40 -16.23 3.91
C ASP A 97 -3.86 -16.58 2.49
N GLU A 98 -4.17 -15.59 1.66
CA GLU A 98 -4.52 -15.79 0.26
C GLU A 98 -3.31 -16.26 -0.55
N PHE A 99 -2.16 -15.62 -0.37
CA PHE A 99 -0.92 -16.00 -1.06
C PHE A 99 -0.48 -17.43 -0.72
N LYS A 100 -0.62 -17.83 0.55
CA LYS A 100 -0.26 -19.18 1.00
C LYS A 100 -1.17 -20.26 0.43
N ASN A 101 -2.45 -19.94 0.26
CA ASN A 101 -3.46 -20.86 -0.26
C ASN A 101 -3.59 -20.80 -1.79
N ILE A 102 -2.91 -19.86 -2.44
CA ILE A 102 -2.91 -19.73 -3.90
C ILE A 102 -2.23 -20.93 -4.56
N ASP A 103 -2.85 -21.42 -5.62
CA ASP A 103 -2.22 -22.40 -6.48
C ASP A 103 -1.15 -21.70 -7.33
N LYS A 104 0.11 -21.85 -6.92
CA LYS A 104 1.28 -21.31 -7.64
C LYS A 104 1.41 -21.87 -9.07
N ASN A 105 0.76 -23.00 -9.37
CA ASN A 105 0.71 -23.57 -10.71
C ASN A 105 -0.55 -23.18 -11.50
N GLY A 106 -1.51 -22.53 -10.84
CA GLY A 106 -2.77 -22.08 -11.41
C GLY A 106 -2.56 -21.06 -12.52
N THR A 107 -3.54 -21.00 -13.43
CA THR A 107 -3.53 -20.07 -14.57
C THR A 107 -3.60 -18.61 -14.13
N GLU A 108 -4.32 -18.32 -13.04
CA GLU A 108 -4.49 -16.96 -12.52
C GLU A 108 -3.20 -16.40 -11.93
N PHE A 109 -2.54 -17.13 -11.02
CA PHE A 109 -1.28 -16.67 -10.43
C PHE A 109 -0.17 -16.54 -11.48
N LYS A 110 -0.12 -17.44 -12.48
CA LYS A 110 0.85 -17.33 -13.59
C LYS A 110 0.57 -16.14 -14.50
N ALA A 111 -0.70 -15.83 -14.75
CA ALA A 111 -1.07 -14.63 -15.50
C ALA A 111 -0.65 -13.37 -14.73
N PHE A 112 -0.97 -13.30 -13.44
CA PHE A 112 -0.55 -12.21 -12.57
C PHE A 112 0.97 -12.02 -12.54
N VAL A 113 1.76 -13.09 -12.30
CA VAL A 113 3.22 -13.00 -12.27
C VAL A 113 3.78 -12.56 -13.62
N LYS A 114 3.18 -12.99 -14.73
CA LYS A 114 3.60 -12.59 -16.07
C LYS A 114 3.29 -11.11 -16.32
N GLU A 115 2.08 -10.66 -15.99
CA GLU A 115 1.67 -9.26 -16.12
C GLU A 115 2.51 -8.36 -15.22
N ALA A 116 2.69 -8.73 -13.96
CA ALA A 116 3.56 -8.01 -13.03
C ALA A 116 5.01 -7.97 -13.51
N LYS A 117 5.53 -9.06 -14.11
CA LYS A 117 6.88 -9.09 -14.68
C LYS A 117 7.01 -8.20 -15.91
N GLU A 118 5.99 -8.16 -16.76
CA GLU A 118 5.94 -7.23 -17.90
C GLU A 118 5.89 -5.77 -17.40
N GLU A 119 5.04 -5.46 -16.41
CA GLU A 119 5.00 -4.13 -15.79
C GLU A 119 6.30 -3.73 -15.09
N CYS A 120 7.01 -4.68 -14.47
CA CYS A 120 8.27 -4.42 -13.78
C CYS A 120 9.50 -4.40 -14.71
N LEU A 121 9.40 -4.95 -15.92
CA LEU A 121 10.45 -4.92 -16.95
C LEU A 121 10.25 -3.79 -17.96
N ASP A 122 9.02 -3.28 -18.07
CA ASP A 122 8.74 -2.16 -18.94
C ASP A 122 9.27 -0.87 -18.29
N ASP A 123 10.50 -0.52 -18.64
CA ASP A 123 11.10 0.80 -18.37
C ASP A 123 10.28 1.95 -19.06
N SER A 124 9.20 1.66 -19.79
CA SER A 124 8.42 2.59 -20.61
C SER A 124 7.46 3.53 -19.86
N TRP A 125 7.62 3.73 -18.55
CA TRP A 125 7.10 4.93 -17.89
C TRP A 125 8.22 5.66 -17.14
N PHE A 126 9.32 5.95 -17.85
CA PHE A 126 10.11 7.17 -17.69
C PHE A 126 10.64 7.66 -19.05
#